data_AF-A0A3B9CQC5-F1
#
_entry.id   AF-A0A3B9CQC5-F1
#
_cell.length_a   1.000
_cell.length_b   1.000
_cell.length_c   1.000
_cell.angle_alpha   90.00
_cell.angle_beta   90.00
_cell.angle_gamma   90.00
#
_symmetry.space_group_name_H-M   'P 1'
#
loop_
_entity.id
_entity.type
_entity.pdbx_description
1 polymer ?
#
loop_
_entity_poly.entity_id
_entity_poly.type
_entity_poly.pdbx_seq_one_letter_code
_entity_poly.pdbx_strand_id
1 'polypeptide(L)'
;IQSGAIGDVTDVHVWVGKAWGITKQTGEESAPPDTLNWDIWLGAAPERPYVAGRYHPAQWRRYWDFGAGTLGDMGCHYMDLPFWALKLRHPIFCEAEGAEVHPDMAPTGLTVRYKFPARGDMVACNLTWHDGDRIPREVAGERVPANGVMFIGTEGKMFADYGRYRLFPSDRFSDFEPPEKSIPKSIGHHQEWIKACKDGSPTTCNFDYSGALTESVLLGTVAYRTGKPLEWDAKNLTAANNKAADALISKEYRAGWEVE
;
A
#
# COMPACT_ATOMS: atom_id res chain seq x y z
N ILE A 1 -5.61 -13.84 14.48
CA ILE A 1 -5.14 -14.45 13.21
C ILE A 1 -4.21 -15.62 13.48
N GLN A 2 -2.97 -15.39 13.94
CA GLN A 2 -1.98 -16.48 14.11
C GLN A 2 -2.34 -17.53 15.17
N SER A 3 -3.28 -17.26 16.08
CA SER A 3 -3.84 -18.26 17.00
C SER A 3 -4.77 -19.28 16.33
N GLY A 4 -5.08 -19.13 15.03
CA GLY A 4 -5.98 -20.04 14.31
C GLY A 4 -7.47 -19.82 14.59
N ALA A 5 -7.85 -18.75 15.31
CA ALA A 5 -9.23 -18.51 15.72
C ALA A 5 -10.26 -18.51 14.58
N ILE A 6 -9.86 -18.09 13.37
CA ILE A 6 -10.71 -18.09 12.17
C ILE A 6 -10.25 -19.11 11.11
N GLY A 7 -9.43 -20.08 11.51
CA GLY A 7 -8.89 -21.10 10.61
C GLY A 7 -7.87 -20.53 9.63
N ASP A 8 -7.76 -21.19 8.47
CA ASP A 8 -6.87 -20.79 7.39
C ASP A 8 -7.43 -19.56 6.68
N VAL A 9 -6.67 -18.45 6.68
CA VAL A 9 -7.07 -17.22 6.00
C VAL A 9 -6.76 -17.31 4.51
N THR A 10 -7.80 -17.35 3.68
CA THR A 10 -7.71 -17.46 2.22
C THR A 10 -7.82 -16.11 1.54
N ASP A 11 -8.56 -15.16 2.13
CA ASP A 11 -8.83 -13.87 1.51
C ASP A 11 -8.74 -12.73 2.53
N VAL A 12 -8.19 -11.60 2.08
CA VAL A 12 -8.15 -10.36 2.84
C VAL A 12 -8.67 -9.22 1.97
N HIS A 13 -9.58 -8.43 2.51
CA HIS A 13 -9.96 -7.14 1.93
C HIS A 13 -9.38 -6.01 2.77
N VAL A 14 -8.77 -5.05 2.11
CA VAL A 14 -8.20 -3.84 2.70
C VAL A 14 -8.82 -2.65 1.98
N TRP A 15 -9.31 -1.64 2.69
CA TRP A 15 -9.85 -0.46 2.03
C TRP A 15 -9.67 0.84 2.79
N VAL A 16 -9.65 1.94 2.04
CA VAL A 16 -9.58 3.29 2.57
C VAL A 16 -10.44 4.26 1.74
N GLY A 17 -11.36 4.97 2.38
CA GLY A 17 -12.24 5.97 1.76
C GLY A 17 -11.56 7.31 1.46
N LYS A 18 -10.22 7.34 1.37
CA LYS A 18 -9.47 8.52 0.94
C LYS A 18 -9.34 8.51 -0.58
N ALA A 19 -9.31 9.69 -1.19
CA ALA A 19 -9.11 9.85 -2.63
C ALA A 19 -8.07 10.94 -2.89
N TRP A 20 -6.88 10.54 -3.34
CA TRP A 20 -5.77 11.42 -3.68
C TRP A 20 -5.45 11.45 -5.17
N GLY A 21 -6.40 11.07 -6.04
CA GLY A 21 -6.33 11.40 -7.46
C GLY A 21 -6.77 12.83 -7.74
N ILE A 22 -6.36 13.40 -8.87
CA ILE A 22 -6.80 14.75 -9.30
C ILE A 22 -8.02 14.65 -10.22
N THR A 23 -9.00 15.53 -10.00
CA THR A 23 -10.14 15.72 -10.91
C THR A 23 -10.01 16.98 -11.77
N LYS A 24 -9.07 17.90 -11.46
CA LYS A 24 -8.80 19.12 -12.24
C LYS A 24 -7.39 19.67 -11.99
N GLN A 25 -6.67 20.00 -13.07
CA GLN A 25 -5.41 20.77 -12.99
C GLN A 25 -5.73 22.28 -12.89
N THR A 26 -4.99 23.01 -12.08
CA THR A 26 -5.16 24.47 -11.91
C THR A 26 -3.80 25.18 -11.86
N GLY A 27 -3.83 26.50 -12.02
CA GLY A 27 -2.69 27.39 -11.85
C GLY A 27 -1.94 27.71 -13.15
N GLU A 28 -1.23 28.83 -13.13
CA GLU A 28 -0.33 29.30 -14.18
C GLU A 28 1.12 29.24 -13.68
N GLU A 29 2.06 29.14 -14.61
CA GLU A 29 3.48 29.18 -14.29
C GLU A 29 3.83 30.44 -13.50
N SER A 30 4.64 30.26 -12.46
CA SER A 30 5.01 31.32 -11.53
C SER A 30 6.42 31.09 -11.01
N ALA A 31 7.04 32.14 -10.48
CA ALA A 31 8.30 31.99 -9.77
C ALA A 31 8.05 31.24 -8.44
N PRO A 32 8.94 30.29 -8.06
CA PRO A 32 8.90 29.72 -6.72
C PRO A 32 9.18 30.84 -5.68
N PRO A 33 8.62 30.74 -4.45
CA PRO A 33 8.94 31.68 -3.39
C PRO A 33 10.42 31.57 -2.99
N ASP A 34 11.03 32.65 -2.52
CA ASP A 34 12.45 32.70 -2.13
C ASP A 34 12.84 31.67 -1.06
N THR A 35 11.85 31.16 -0.30
CA THR A 35 12.03 30.12 0.71
C THR A 35 12.01 28.69 0.13
N LEU A 36 11.83 28.52 -1.18
CA LEU A 36 11.75 27.22 -1.85
C LEU A 36 12.76 27.16 -2.99
N ASN A 37 13.80 26.34 -2.80
CA ASN A 37 14.65 25.95 -3.92
C ASN A 37 13.91 24.89 -4.75
N TRP A 38 13.39 25.30 -5.90
CA TRP A 38 12.57 24.45 -6.76
C TRP A 38 13.37 23.31 -7.40
N ASP A 39 14.61 23.57 -7.79
CA ASP A 39 15.50 22.58 -8.38
C ASP A 39 15.75 21.41 -7.41
N ILE A 40 16.06 21.72 -6.16
CA ILE A 40 16.23 20.72 -5.09
C ILE A 40 14.91 20.01 -4.79
N TRP A 41 13.80 20.73 -4.80
CA TRP A 41 12.48 20.13 -4.53
C TRP A 41 12.07 19.11 -5.60
N LEU A 42 12.35 19.38 -6.88
CA LEU A 42 12.11 18.43 -7.97
C LEU A 42 12.98 17.18 -7.82
N GLY A 43 14.21 17.34 -7.36
CA GLY A 43 15.13 16.24 -7.13
C GLY A 43 15.38 15.44 -8.41
N ALA A 44 15.13 14.14 -8.32
CA ALA A 44 15.27 13.18 -9.41
C ALA A 44 14.18 13.27 -10.50
N ALA A 45 13.10 14.01 -10.28
CA ALA A 45 12.00 14.11 -11.23
C ALA A 45 12.39 14.94 -12.47
N PRO A 46 11.70 14.77 -13.62
CA PRO A 46 11.90 15.61 -14.78
C PRO A 46 11.69 17.09 -14.47
N GLU A 47 12.55 17.95 -15.02
CA GLU A 47 12.47 19.40 -14.87
C GLU A 47 11.11 19.91 -15.36
N ARG A 48 10.51 20.83 -14.59
CA ARG A 48 9.23 21.46 -14.94
C ARG A 48 9.10 22.82 -14.25
N PRO A 49 8.29 23.75 -14.80
CA PRO A 49 8.05 25.04 -14.16
C PRO A 49 7.33 24.89 -12.82
N TYR A 50 7.62 25.81 -11.90
CA TYR A 50 6.85 25.95 -10.69
C TYR A 50 5.45 26.50 -11.02
N VAL A 51 4.45 25.91 -10.39
CA VAL A 51 3.07 26.40 -10.44
C VAL A 51 2.52 26.39 -9.03
N ALA A 52 2.17 27.58 -8.53
CA ALA A 52 1.66 27.77 -7.18
C ALA A 52 0.48 26.82 -6.89
N GLY A 53 0.63 25.98 -5.85
CA GLY A 53 -0.40 25.06 -5.39
C GLY A 53 -0.61 23.80 -6.25
N ARG A 54 0.06 23.66 -7.41
CA ARG A 54 -0.11 22.49 -8.29
C ARG A 54 0.58 21.24 -7.75
N TYR A 55 1.76 21.38 -7.17
CA TYR A 55 2.56 20.26 -6.64
C TYR A 55 2.86 20.45 -5.15
N HIS A 56 3.61 21.50 -4.81
CA HIS A 56 3.90 21.89 -3.43
C HIS A 56 2.69 22.64 -2.81
N PRO A 57 2.39 22.46 -1.50
CA PRO A 57 3.10 21.63 -0.52
C PRO A 57 2.65 20.17 -0.45
N ALA A 58 1.49 19.83 -1.02
CA ALA A 58 0.82 18.56 -0.69
C ALA A 58 0.20 17.84 -1.89
N GLN A 59 0.14 18.45 -3.07
CA GLN A 59 -0.49 17.85 -4.25
C GLN A 59 0.47 16.94 -5.04
N TRP A 60 1.77 16.97 -4.72
CA TRP A 60 2.80 16.13 -5.35
C TRP A 60 2.44 14.65 -5.35
N ARG A 61 1.83 14.13 -4.27
CA ARG A 61 1.46 12.71 -4.11
C ARG A 61 0.56 12.17 -5.23
N ARG A 62 -0.10 13.08 -5.95
CA ARG A 62 -1.05 12.76 -7.01
C ARG A 62 -0.42 12.61 -8.39
N TYR A 63 0.85 12.98 -8.55
CA TYR A 63 1.56 12.94 -9.82
C TYR A 63 2.58 11.80 -9.82
N TRP A 64 2.65 11.05 -10.92
CA TRP A 64 3.51 9.86 -11.01
C TRP A 64 5.00 10.13 -10.76
N ASP A 65 5.46 11.34 -11.07
CA ASP A 65 6.85 11.73 -10.88
C ASP A 65 7.24 11.91 -9.40
N PHE A 66 6.25 12.15 -8.52
CA PHE A 66 6.48 12.44 -7.11
C PHE A 66 5.79 11.47 -6.15
N GLY A 67 4.74 10.78 -6.59
CA GLY A 67 3.97 9.85 -5.77
C GLY A 67 3.14 8.86 -6.59
N ALA A 68 2.38 8.02 -5.89
CA ALA A 68 1.59 6.94 -6.48
C ALA A 68 0.12 6.98 -6.04
N GLY A 69 -0.41 8.18 -5.78
CA GLY A 69 -1.81 8.41 -5.42
C GLY A 69 -2.22 7.81 -4.08
N THR A 70 -3.49 7.42 -3.97
CA THR A 70 -4.04 6.85 -2.74
C THR A 70 -3.36 5.55 -2.34
N LEU A 71 -3.16 4.64 -3.28
CA LEU A 71 -2.52 3.36 -3.02
C LEU A 71 -1.09 3.54 -2.50
N GLY A 72 -0.28 4.38 -3.14
CA GLY A 72 1.10 4.62 -2.72
C GLY A 72 1.25 5.19 -1.31
N ASP A 73 0.34 6.08 -0.90
CA ASP A 73 0.45 6.79 0.38
C ASP A 73 -0.34 6.07 1.50
N MET A 74 -1.50 5.43 1.22
CA MET A 74 -2.28 4.69 2.23
C MET A 74 -2.03 3.18 2.27
N GLY A 75 -1.57 2.57 1.17
CA GLY A 75 -1.40 1.12 1.06
C GLY A 75 -0.55 0.57 2.20
N CYS A 76 0.62 1.19 2.42
CA CYS A 76 1.54 0.79 3.49
C CYS A 76 0.92 0.88 4.89
N HIS A 77 0.00 1.82 5.14
CA HIS A 77 -0.62 1.96 6.46
C HIS A 77 -1.62 0.84 6.80
N TYR A 78 -2.35 0.36 5.79
CA TYR A 78 -3.45 -0.60 5.99
C TYR A 78 -3.09 -2.02 5.56
N MET A 79 -2.23 -2.20 4.56
CA MET A 79 -1.70 -3.51 4.15
C MET A 79 -0.62 -4.01 5.11
N ASP A 80 -0.01 -3.16 5.95
CA ASP A 80 0.95 -3.63 6.97
C ASP A 80 0.32 -4.66 7.94
N LEU A 81 -0.93 -4.44 8.37
CA LEU A 81 -1.62 -5.35 9.27
C LEU A 81 -1.73 -6.79 8.72
N PRO A 82 -2.23 -7.04 7.50
CA PRO A 82 -2.18 -8.38 6.93
C PRO A 82 -0.76 -8.86 6.65
N PHE A 83 0.20 -8.00 6.29
CA PHE A 83 1.59 -8.42 6.12
C PHE A 83 2.18 -9.02 7.40
N TRP A 84 1.94 -8.38 8.55
CA TRP A 84 2.32 -8.90 9.86
C TRP A 84 1.53 -10.16 10.24
N ALA A 85 0.20 -10.08 10.17
CA ALA A 85 -0.68 -11.14 10.64
C ALA A 85 -0.49 -12.45 9.85
N LEU A 86 -0.21 -12.33 8.56
CA LEU A 86 -0.14 -13.43 7.60
C LEU A 86 1.27 -13.68 7.06
N LYS A 87 2.31 -13.02 7.59
CA LYS A 87 3.70 -13.15 7.13
C LYS A 87 3.85 -12.97 5.61
N LEU A 88 3.11 -12.02 5.03
CA LEU A 88 3.19 -11.77 3.58
C LEU A 88 4.55 -11.16 3.23
N ARG A 89 4.99 -11.45 2.00
CA ARG A 89 6.18 -10.87 1.37
C ARG A 89 5.82 -10.47 -0.05
N HIS A 90 6.16 -11.29 -1.03
CA HIS A 90 6.00 -10.95 -2.44
C HIS A 90 4.78 -11.66 -3.04
N PRO A 91 3.88 -10.94 -3.74
CA PRO A 91 2.84 -11.59 -4.52
C PRO A 91 3.46 -12.26 -5.75
N ILE A 92 2.80 -13.27 -6.29
CA ILE A 92 3.15 -13.88 -7.58
C ILE A 92 2.29 -13.36 -8.72
N PHE A 93 1.24 -12.61 -8.39
CA PHE A 93 0.30 -12.04 -9.36
C PHE A 93 -0.30 -10.74 -8.81
N CYS A 94 -0.48 -9.77 -9.70
CA CYS A 94 -1.16 -8.51 -9.40
C CYS A 94 -1.98 -8.03 -10.59
N GLU A 95 -3.21 -7.60 -10.36
CA GLU A 95 -4.02 -6.87 -11.35
C GLU A 95 -4.74 -5.70 -10.68
N ALA A 96 -5.02 -4.66 -11.45
CA ALA A 96 -5.66 -3.47 -10.94
C ALA A 96 -6.71 -2.94 -11.92
N GLU A 97 -7.72 -2.30 -11.34
CA GLU A 97 -8.83 -1.68 -12.04
C GLU A 97 -9.04 -0.27 -11.49
N GLY A 98 -9.36 0.68 -12.38
CA GLY A 98 -9.66 2.06 -12.04
C GLY A 98 -10.22 2.80 -13.25
N ALA A 99 -10.32 4.12 -13.16
CA ALA A 99 -10.59 4.98 -14.31
C ALA A 99 -9.48 4.85 -15.37
N GLU A 100 -9.71 5.38 -16.58
CA GLU A 100 -8.69 5.43 -17.63
C GLU A 100 -7.38 6.05 -17.10
N VAL A 101 -6.25 5.44 -17.48
CA VAL A 101 -4.93 5.84 -17.00
C VAL A 101 -4.59 7.24 -17.51
N HIS A 102 -4.40 8.19 -16.59
CA HIS A 102 -3.89 9.51 -16.94
C HIS A 102 -2.37 9.47 -17.11
N PRO A 103 -1.79 10.15 -18.12
CA PRO A 103 -0.35 10.13 -18.38
C PRO A 103 0.50 10.58 -17.20
N ASP A 104 0.05 11.59 -16.45
CA ASP A 104 0.84 12.22 -15.37
C ASP A 104 0.30 12.01 -13.94
N MET A 105 -0.94 11.50 -13.77
CA MET A 105 -1.67 11.63 -12.51
C MET A 105 -2.36 10.35 -12.07
N ALA A 106 -2.44 10.17 -10.75
CA ALA A 106 -3.15 9.06 -10.13
C ALA A 106 -4.67 9.18 -10.20
N PRO A 107 -5.39 8.05 -10.31
CA PRO A 107 -6.85 8.04 -10.29
C PRO A 107 -7.37 8.30 -8.88
N THR A 108 -8.65 8.67 -8.79
CA THR A 108 -9.32 8.93 -7.51
C THR A 108 -9.63 7.66 -6.73
N GLY A 109 -9.71 6.51 -7.40
CA GLY A 109 -10.08 5.23 -6.84
C GLY A 109 -9.49 4.05 -7.60
N LEU A 110 -8.98 3.06 -6.89
CA LEU A 110 -8.48 1.78 -7.42
C LEU A 110 -9.10 0.59 -6.70
N THR A 111 -9.23 -0.52 -7.42
CA THR A 111 -9.28 -1.87 -6.81
C THR A 111 -8.07 -2.62 -7.31
N VAL A 112 -7.29 -3.20 -6.40
CA VAL A 112 -6.11 -4.00 -6.76
C VAL A 112 -6.21 -5.37 -6.13
N ARG A 113 -5.93 -6.42 -6.90
CA ARG A 113 -6.02 -7.82 -6.47
C ARG A 113 -4.64 -8.45 -6.57
N TYR A 114 -4.19 -9.01 -5.47
CA TYR A 114 -2.89 -9.68 -5.35
C TYR A 114 -3.11 -11.16 -5.02
N LYS A 115 -2.26 -12.03 -5.55
CA LYS A 115 -2.17 -13.43 -5.08
C LYS A 115 -0.83 -13.65 -4.42
N PHE A 116 -0.86 -14.04 -3.16
CA PHE A 116 0.31 -14.45 -2.40
C PHE A 116 0.38 -15.98 -2.36
N PRO A 117 1.57 -16.57 -2.57
CA PRO A 117 1.74 -18.01 -2.50
C PRO A 117 1.57 -18.50 -1.05
N ALA A 118 1.45 -19.82 -0.88
CA ALA A 118 1.58 -20.44 0.44
C ALA A 118 2.95 -20.09 1.04
N ARG A 119 3.01 -19.91 2.37
CA ARG A 119 4.25 -19.55 3.08
C ARG A 119 4.34 -20.27 4.43
N GLY A 120 5.37 -21.10 4.60
CA GLY A 120 5.47 -22.01 5.73
C GLY A 120 4.19 -22.84 5.85
N ASP A 121 3.58 -22.87 7.03
CA ASP A 121 2.34 -23.60 7.30
C ASP A 121 1.06 -22.83 6.89
N MET A 122 1.18 -21.63 6.31
CA MET A 122 0.02 -20.81 5.94
C MET A 122 -0.34 -20.98 4.45
N VAL A 123 -1.62 -21.25 4.15
CA VAL A 123 -2.17 -21.45 2.79
C VAL A 123 -2.08 -20.21 1.90
N ALA A 124 -2.07 -20.36 0.57
CA ALA A 124 -2.10 -19.22 -0.35
C ALA A 124 -3.23 -18.23 -0.04
N CYS A 125 -2.99 -16.94 -0.25
CA CYS A 125 -3.88 -15.87 0.18
C CYS A 125 -4.10 -14.85 -0.93
N ASN A 126 -5.35 -14.48 -1.18
CA ASN A 126 -5.69 -13.33 -2.00
C ASN A 126 -5.80 -12.10 -1.13
N LEU A 127 -5.23 -10.97 -1.58
CA LEU A 127 -5.44 -9.67 -0.95
C LEU A 127 -6.09 -8.74 -1.97
N THR A 128 -7.22 -8.13 -1.61
CA THR A 128 -7.86 -7.11 -2.42
C THR A 128 -7.81 -5.76 -1.71
N TRP A 129 -7.19 -4.79 -2.36
CA TRP A 129 -7.20 -3.38 -1.96
C TRP A 129 -8.34 -2.63 -2.64
N HIS A 130 -8.99 -1.71 -1.93
CA HIS A 130 -9.94 -0.75 -2.49
C HIS A 130 -9.68 0.65 -1.95
N ASP A 131 -9.74 1.67 -2.79
CA ASP A 131 -9.67 3.05 -2.32
C ASP A 131 -10.63 4.01 -3.04
N GLY A 132 -10.72 5.22 -2.48
CA GLY A 132 -11.52 6.30 -3.04
C GLY A 132 -13.00 5.98 -3.12
N ASP A 133 -13.55 6.11 -4.32
CA ASP A 133 -14.95 5.84 -4.65
C ASP A 133 -15.25 4.34 -4.88
N ARG A 134 -14.23 3.46 -4.80
CA ARG A 134 -14.37 2.02 -5.02
C ARG A 134 -14.45 1.21 -3.73
N ILE A 135 -14.51 1.85 -2.56
CA ILE A 135 -14.60 1.14 -1.28
C ILE A 135 -15.90 0.33 -1.15
N PRO A 136 -15.85 -0.88 -0.55
CA PRO A 136 -17.04 -1.68 -0.31
C PRO A 136 -17.90 -1.09 0.82
N ARG A 137 -19.23 -1.22 0.71
CA ARG A 137 -20.16 -1.01 1.84
C ARG A 137 -20.32 -2.25 2.70
N GLU A 138 -20.04 -3.41 2.12
CA GLU A 138 -20.14 -4.73 2.72
C GLU A 138 -18.98 -5.60 2.25
N VAL A 139 -18.41 -6.38 3.14
CA VAL A 139 -17.40 -7.40 2.81
C VAL A 139 -17.85 -8.72 3.42
N ALA A 140 -17.98 -9.75 2.58
CA ALA A 140 -18.38 -11.10 2.98
C ALA A 140 -19.64 -11.14 3.87
N GLY A 141 -20.68 -10.39 3.49
CA GLY A 141 -21.96 -10.33 4.21
C GLY A 141 -21.99 -9.34 5.38
N GLU A 142 -20.87 -8.70 5.73
CA GLU A 142 -20.79 -7.80 6.88
C GLU A 142 -20.68 -6.34 6.46
N ARG A 143 -21.54 -5.48 6.99
CA ARG A 143 -21.43 -4.03 6.79
C ARG A 143 -20.12 -3.52 7.39
N VAL A 144 -19.42 -2.70 6.62
CA VAL A 144 -18.09 -2.20 6.98
C VAL A 144 -18.04 -0.67 7.06
N PRO A 145 -17.15 -0.11 7.90
CA PRO A 145 -16.90 1.33 7.93
C PRO A 145 -16.14 1.81 6.69
N ALA A 146 -15.87 3.12 6.59
CA ALA A 146 -15.19 3.72 5.44
C ALA A 146 -13.73 3.27 5.22
N ASN A 147 -13.08 2.67 6.23
CA ASN A 147 -11.73 2.13 6.12
C ASN A 147 -11.59 0.90 7.02
N GLY A 148 -10.76 -0.06 6.61
CA GLY A 148 -10.41 -1.18 7.48
C GLY A 148 -9.82 -2.37 6.77
N VAL A 149 -9.65 -3.44 7.54
CA VAL A 149 -9.15 -4.73 7.06
C VAL A 149 -10.15 -5.81 7.46
N MET A 150 -10.53 -6.66 6.54
CA MET A 150 -11.33 -7.86 6.78
C MET A 150 -10.49 -9.08 6.40
N PHE A 151 -10.26 -9.96 7.36
CA PHE A 151 -9.69 -11.29 7.15
C PHE A 151 -10.83 -12.30 7.01
N ILE A 152 -10.77 -13.15 5.99
CA ILE A 152 -11.74 -14.21 5.72
C ILE A 152 -10.99 -15.53 5.80
N GLY A 153 -11.34 -16.35 6.78
CA GLY A 153 -10.78 -17.68 6.95
C GLY A 153 -11.84 -18.78 6.88
N THR A 154 -11.36 -20.02 6.82
CA THR A 154 -12.20 -21.22 6.68
C THR A 154 -13.20 -21.40 7.83
N GLU A 155 -12.91 -20.81 8.98
CA GLU A 155 -13.67 -20.97 10.22
C GLU A 155 -14.28 -19.65 10.72
N GLY A 156 -14.17 -18.56 9.97
CA GLY A 156 -14.77 -17.29 10.37
C GLY A 156 -14.15 -16.08 9.70
N LYS A 157 -14.62 -14.90 10.11
CA LYS A 157 -14.13 -13.63 9.59
C LYS A 157 -13.71 -12.72 10.73
N MET A 158 -12.71 -11.89 10.49
CA MET A 158 -12.26 -10.87 11.45
C MET A 158 -12.14 -9.53 10.76
N PHE A 159 -12.98 -8.57 11.16
CA PHE A 159 -12.72 -7.16 10.89
C PHE A 159 -11.70 -6.65 11.90
N ALA A 160 -10.67 -5.92 11.47
CA ALA A 160 -9.65 -5.38 12.37
C ALA A 160 -9.09 -4.03 11.92
N ASP A 161 -8.65 -3.27 12.92
CA ASP A 161 -7.68 -2.18 12.84
C ASP A 161 -6.58 -2.41 13.90
N TYR A 162 -5.64 -1.49 14.06
CA TYR A 162 -4.53 -1.65 15.04
C TYR A 162 -4.97 -1.63 16.51
N GLY A 163 -6.17 -1.15 16.82
CA GLY A 163 -6.68 -1.03 18.18
C GLY A 163 -7.84 -1.95 18.51
N ARG A 164 -8.58 -2.44 17.52
CA ARG A 164 -9.86 -3.13 17.68
C ARG A 164 -10.02 -4.24 16.65
N TYR A 165 -10.77 -5.27 17.04
CA TYR A 165 -11.24 -6.29 16.11
C TYR A 165 -12.67 -6.71 16.43
N ARG A 166 -13.33 -7.31 15.44
CA ARG A 166 -14.65 -7.95 15.56
C ARG A 166 -14.63 -9.27 14.83
N LEU A 167 -15.12 -10.32 15.47
CA LEU A 167 -15.22 -11.67 14.92
C LEU A 167 -16.64 -11.94 14.41
N PHE A 168 -16.72 -12.73 13.35
CA PHE A 168 -17.98 -13.11 12.70
C PHE A 168 -18.00 -14.59 12.32
N PRO A 169 -19.17 -15.26 12.43
CA PRO A 169 -20.42 -14.71 12.98
C PRO A 169 -20.32 -14.53 14.51
N SER A 170 -20.85 -13.44 15.06
CA SER A 170 -20.51 -13.00 16.42
C SER A 170 -21.01 -13.93 17.53
N ASP A 171 -22.07 -14.69 17.28
CA ASP A 171 -22.62 -15.72 18.16
C ASP A 171 -21.64 -16.88 18.38
N ARG A 172 -20.94 -17.31 17.34
CA ARG A 172 -19.92 -18.36 17.42
C ARG A 172 -18.69 -17.96 18.24
N PHE A 173 -18.44 -16.64 18.36
CA PHE A 173 -17.28 -16.09 19.04
C PHE A 173 -17.64 -15.33 20.33
N SER A 174 -18.81 -15.59 20.92
CA SER A 174 -19.27 -14.92 22.14
C SER A 174 -18.33 -15.13 23.32
N ASP A 175 -17.80 -16.35 23.44
CA ASP A 175 -16.90 -16.77 24.52
C ASP A 175 -15.43 -16.79 24.07
N PHE A 176 -15.11 -16.10 22.97
CA PHE A 176 -13.74 -16.06 22.46
C PHE A 176 -12.82 -15.29 23.41
N GLU A 177 -11.79 -15.97 23.91
CA GLU A 177 -10.69 -15.35 24.63
C GLU A 177 -9.50 -15.09 23.68
N PRO A 178 -9.01 -13.84 23.59
CA PRO A 178 -7.83 -13.55 22.79
C PRO A 178 -6.61 -14.26 23.37
N PRO A 179 -5.65 -14.69 22.50
CA PRO A 179 -4.41 -15.29 22.98
C PRO A 179 -3.62 -14.31 23.84
N GLU A 180 -2.70 -14.85 24.64
CA GLU A 180 -1.74 -14.03 25.36
C GLU A 180 -1.00 -13.06 24.43
N LYS A 181 -0.74 -11.85 24.92
CA LYS A 181 -0.08 -10.81 24.14
C LYS A 181 1.37 -11.20 23.89
N SER A 182 1.69 -11.54 22.65
CA SER A 182 3.04 -11.87 22.20
C SER A 182 3.78 -10.70 21.56
N ILE A 183 3.05 -9.65 21.15
CA ILE A 183 3.63 -8.47 20.48
C ILE A 183 3.83 -7.35 21.51
N PRO A 184 5.07 -6.86 21.70
CA PRO A 184 5.33 -5.72 22.59
C PRO A 184 4.59 -4.46 22.14
N LYS A 185 4.20 -3.63 23.10
CA LYS A 185 3.65 -2.31 22.77
C LYS A 185 4.73 -1.44 22.15
N SER A 186 4.39 -0.75 21.06
CA SER A 186 5.27 0.24 20.45
C SER A 186 5.58 1.37 21.44
N ILE A 187 6.84 1.77 21.50
CA ILE A 187 7.30 2.99 22.19
C ILE A 187 7.14 4.24 21.33
N GLY A 188 6.61 4.11 20.11
CA GLY A 188 6.48 5.16 19.12
C GLY A 188 7.69 5.26 18.18
N HIS A 189 7.44 5.52 16.89
CA HIS A 189 8.46 5.43 15.83
C HIS A 189 9.68 6.35 16.06
N HIS A 190 9.50 7.54 16.63
CA HIS A 190 10.63 8.43 16.95
C HIS A 190 11.53 7.85 18.05
N GLN A 191 10.94 7.31 19.13
CA GLN A 191 11.72 6.71 20.22
C GLN A 191 12.41 5.44 19.78
N GLU A 192 11.72 4.65 18.95
CA GLU A 192 12.27 3.44 18.35
C GLU A 192 13.50 3.74 17.48
N TRP A 193 13.41 4.75 16.61
CA TRP A 193 14.54 5.19 15.79
C TRP A 193 15.72 5.65 16.64
N ILE A 194 15.47 6.49 17.66
CA ILE A 194 16.53 6.94 18.58
C ILE A 194 17.19 5.77 19.31
N LYS A 195 16.40 4.79 19.75
CA LYS A 195 16.90 3.58 20.43
C LYS A 195 17.79 2.77 19.49
N ALA A 196 17.30 2.47 18.28
CA ALA A 196 18.04 1.73 17.26
C ALA A 196 19.37 2.42 16.91
N CYS A 197 19.39 3.74 16.76
CA CYS A 197 20.63 4.49 16.52
C CYS A 197 21.63 4.39 17.68
N LYS A 198 21.17 4.22 18.91
CA LYS A 198 22.02 4.18 20.11
C LYS A 198 22.59 2.80 20.40
N ASP A 199 21.83 1.74 20.17
CA ASP A 199 22.20 0.37 20.58
C ASP A 199 22.19 -0.68 19.48
N GLY A 200 21.83 -0.30 18.25
CA GLY A 200 21.78 -1.21 17.09
C GLY A 200 20.61 -2.19 17.12
N SER A 201 19.62 -2.02 18.00
CA SER A 201 18.40 -2.84 17.96
C SER A 201 17.58 -2.59 16.70
N PRO A 202 16.88 -3.61 16.17
CA PRO A 202 16.02 -3.45 15.00
C PRO A 202 14.79 -2.60 15.33
N THR A 203 14.32 -1.84 14.34
CA THR A 203 13.02 -1.16 14.38
C THR A 203 11.89 -2.13 14.00
N THR A 204 10.67 -1.85 14.48
CA THR A 204 9.46 -2.61 14.10
C THR A 204 9.12 -2.46 12.62
N CYS A 205 9.52 -1.36 11.99
CA CYS A 205 9.35 -1.06 10.55
C CYS A 205 10.68 -1.16 9.77
N ASN A 206 11.42 -2.26 9.93
CA ASN A 206 12.71 -2.46 9.25
C ASN A 206 12.55 -2.84 7.76
N PHE A 207 13.64 -2.71 6.98
CA PHE A 207 13.63 -2.91 5.52
C PHE A 207 13.34 -4.35 5.05
N ASP A 208 13.49 -5.39 5.89
CA ASP A 208 13.25 -6.78 5.47
C ASP A 208 11.79 -6.98 5.01
N TYR A 209 10.83 -6.68 5.89
CA TYR A 209 9.42 -6.83 5.53
C TYR A 209 8.85 -5.59 4.84
N SER A 210 9.29 -4.39 5.24
CA SER A 210 8.73 -3.15 4.68
C SER A 210 9.13 -2.94 3.23
N GLY A 211 10.26 -3.50 2.79
CA GLY A 211 10.64 -3.57 1.38
C GLY A 211 9.60 -4.35 0.56
N ALA A 212 9.27 -5.58 0.99
CA ALA A 212 8.27 -6.42 0.31
C ALA A 212 6.85 -5.81 0.35
N LEU A 213 6.48 -5.14 1.45
CA LEU A 213 5.24 -4.38 1.55
C LEU A 213 5.20 -3.24 0.53
N THR A 214 6.27 -2.44 0.47
CA THR A 214 6.39 -1.30 -0.44
C THR A 214 6.35 -1.78 -1.90
N GLU A 215 7.08 -2.85 -2.21
CA GLU A 215 7.05 -3.50 -3.53
C GLU A 215 5.62 -3.90 -3.92
N SER A 216 4.88 -4.55 -3.02
CA SER A 216 3.50 -4.97 -3.29
C SER A 216 2.57 -3.79 -3.56
N VAL A 217 2.68 -2.73 -2.76
CA VAL A 217 1.88 -1.50 -2.94
C VAL A 217 2.18 -0.84 -4.30
N LEU A 218 3.46 -0.71 -4.65
CA LEU A 218 3.89 -0.10 -5.91
C LEU A 218 3.53 -0.98 -7.11
N LEU A 219 3.60 -2.31 -6.98
CA LEU A 219 3.20 -3.25 -8.01
C LEU A 219 1.73 -3.06 -8.43
N GLY A 220 0.85 -2.74 -7.48
CA GLY A 220 -0.53 -2.37 -7.79
C GLY A 220 -0.66 -1.14 -8.68
N THR A 221 0.21 -0.15 -8.49
CA THR A 221 0.29 1.04 -9.35
C THR A 221 0.80 0.68 -10.74
N VAL A 222 1.80 -0.20 -10.85
CA VAL A 222 2.31 -0.69 -12.13
C VAL A 222 1.25 -1.50 -12.89
N ALA A 223 0.53 -2.40 -12.20
CA ALA A 223 -0.55 -3.17 -12.79
C ALA A 223 -1.65 -2.26 -13.35
N TYR A 224 -2.01 -1.20 -12.61
CA TYR A 224 -2.99 -0.22 -13.06
C TYR A 224 -2.51 0.52 -14.30
N ARG A 225 -1.29 1.09 -14.25
CA ARG A 225 -0.75 1.92 -15.34
C ARG A 225 -0.49 1.14 -16.63
N THR A 226 -0.19 -0.14 -16.52
CA THR A 226 -0.04 -1.01 -17.71
C THR A 226 -1.36 -1.57 -18.24
N GLY A 227 -2.45 -1.48 -17.47
CA GLY A 227 -3.78 -1.94 -17.86
C GLY A 227 -3.89 -3.46 -18.07
N LYS A 228 -2.93 -4.25 -17.57
CA LYS A 228 -2.89 -5.71 -17.73
C LYS A 228 -2.49 -6.39 -16.43
N PRO A 229 -2.97 -7.62 -16.17
CA PRO A 229 -2.46 -8.44 -15.08
C PRO A 229 -0.96 -8.70 -15.21
N LEU A 230 -0.26 -8.76 -14.08
CA LEU A 230 1.17 -8.99 -13.98
C LEU A 230 1.43 -10.34 -13.29
N GLU A 231 2.16 -11.22 -13.97
CA GLU A 231 2.82 -12.38 -13.37
C GLU A 231 4.17 -11.91 -12.83
N TRP A 232 4.30 -11.84 -11.50
CA TRP A 232 5.38 -11.10 -10.86
C TRP A 232 6.53 -12.00 -10.43
N ASP A 233 7.73 -11.71 -10.94
CA ASP A 233 8.99 -12.27 -10.46
C ASP A 233 9.68 -11.22 -9.57
N ALA A 234 9.43 -11.33 -8.27
CA ALA A 234 10.00 -10.42 -7.27
C ALA A 234 11.52 -10.53 -7.12
N LYS A 235 12.10 -11.68 -7.45
CA LYS A 235 13.56 -11.86 -7.35
C LYS A 235 14.29 -11.00 -8.39
N ASN A 236 13.72 -10.91 -9.59
CA ASN A 236 14.28 -10.15 -10.70
C ASN A 236 13.62 -8.77 -10.87
N LEU A 237 12.56 -8.47 -10.11
CA LEU A 237 11.73 -7.28 -10.24
C LEU A 237 11.21 -7.11 -11.68
N THR A 238 10.58 -8.15 -12.22
CA THR A 238 10.03 -8.14 -13.59
C THR A 238 8.63 -8.75 -13.66
N ALA A 239 7.81 -8.26 -14.60
CA ALA A 239 6.56 -8.90 -14.96
C ALA A 239 6.77 -9.83 -16.16
N ALA A 240 6.72 -11.15 -15.93
CA ALA A 240 7.05 -12.17 -16.94
C ALA A 240 6.17 -12.06 -18.20
N ASN A 241 4.91 -11.66 -18.01
CA ASN A 241 3.90 -11.57 -19.05
C ASN A 241 3.69 -10.14 -19.60
N ASN A 242 4.41 -9.12 -19.11
CA ASN A 242 4.17 -7.74 -19.49
C ASN A 242 5.43 -6.86 -19.45
N LYS A 243 6.16 -6.83 -20.57
CA LYS A 243 7.38 -6.02 -20.72
C LYS A 243 7.18 -4.51 -20.61
N ALA A 244 5.95 -4.00 -20.79
CA ALA A 244 5.68 -2.58 -20.56
C ALA A 244 5.83 -2.18 -19.09
N ALA A 245 5.78 -3.13 -18.15
CA ALA A 245 6.01 -2.89 -16.74
C ALA A 245 7.46 -2.48 -16.43
N ASP A 246 8.44 -2.96 -17.22
CA ASP A 246 9.87 -2.70 -16.98
C ASP A 246 10.19 -1.20 -16.97
N ALA A 247 9.50 -0.43 -17.83
CA ALA A 247 9.62 1.04 -17.90
C ALA A 247 9.00 1.79 -16.71
N LEU A 248 8.24 1.10 -15.86
CA LEU A 248 7.59 1.67 -14.67
C LEU A 248 8.21 1.19 -13.35
N ILE A 249 9.02 0.13 -13.40
CA ILE A 249 9.72 -0.45 -12.25
C ILE A 249 10.99 0.35 -11.94
N SER A 250 11.66 0.84 -12.98
CA SER A 250 12.80 1.73 -12.89
C SER A 250 12.47 3.08 -13.54
N LYS A 251 13.31 4.09 -13.27
CA LYS A 251 13.21 5.39 -13.92
C LYS A 251 14.60 5.91 -14.25
N GLU A 252 14.66 6.75 -15.28
CA GLU A 252 15.83 7.58 -15.52
C GLU A 252 15.84 8.72 -14.50
N TYR A 253 16.97 8.87 -13.81
CA TYR A 253 17.19 9.95 -12.88
C TYR A 253 17.67 11.18 -13.65
N ARG A 254 17.18 12.36 -13.27
CA ARG A 254 17.68 13.63 -13.80
C ARG A 254 19.18 13.74 -13.55
N ALA A 255 19.91 14.35 -14.49
CA ALA A 255 21.35 14.55 -14.38
C ALA A 255 21.72 15.21 -13.04
N GLY A 256 22.69 14.62 -12.32
CA GLY A 256 23.11 15.04 -10.97
C GLY A 256 22.30 14.43 -9.81
N TRP A 257 21.30 13.59 -10.10
CA TRP A 257 20.46 12.89 -9.12
C TRP A 257 20.49 11.37 -9.28
N GLU A 258 21.49 10.85 -9.98
CA GLU A 258 21.69 9.42 -10.21
C GLU A 258 21.94 8.68 -8.87
N VAL A 259 21.46 7.43 -8.80
CA VAL A 259 21.71 6.53 -7.67
C VAL A 259 22.71 5.47 -8.15
N GLU A 260 23.86 5.38 -7.47
CA GLU A 260 24.87 4.33 -7.69
C GLU A 260 24.45 2.96 -7.11
#